data_AF-A0A2V9FG92-F1
#
_entry.id   AF-A0A2V9FG92-F1
#
_cell.length_a   1.000
_cell.length_b   1.000
_cell.length_c   1.000
_cell.angle_alpha   90.00
_cell.angle_beta   90.00
_cell.angle_gamma   90.00
#
_symmetry.space_group_name_H-M   'P 1'
#
loop_
_entity.id
_entity.type
_entity.pdbx_description
1 polymer ?
#
loop_
_entity_poly.entity_id
_entity_poly.type
_entity_poly.pdbx_seq_one_letter_code
_entity_poly.pdbx_strand_id
1 'polypeptide(L)'
;MDWSGRESQQQAEPRALPPFPRIWIGYLVGLGTLIAEMIAVTRHPELAKEPLLIPPLYLFLANFISLVYWLVCVYEYHVVLAEATAGAYPIKPLRAAWFHLIPIYGLYWVFKWPRDLARYVNSRLEAPLMRPDRTGSAVFIAFAVFLVLDRGLGMVLLFSAASYLSRCLRHALAARPASPAGQLPFS
;
A
#
# COMPACT_ATOMS: atom_id res chain seq x y z
N MET A 1 35.67 -42.51 12.53
CA MET A 1 34.28 -42.06 12.64
C MET A 1 34.28 -40.57 12.36
N ASP A 2 33.97 -40.20 11.11
CA ASP A 2 34.01 -38.82 10.62
C ASP A 2 32.58 -38.29 10.60
N TRP A 3 32.27 -37.41 11.55
CA TRP A 3 30.94 -36.80 11.77
C TRP A 3 30.89 -35.34 11.30
N SER A 4 31.75 -34.93 10.35
CA SER A 4 31.84 -33.53 9.91
C SER A 4 30.94 -33.17 8.71
N GLY A 5 30.20 -34.12 8.14
CA GLY A 5 29.53 -33.93 6.84
C GLY A 5 28.05 -33.58 6.83
N ARG A 6 27.38 -33.34 7.97
CA ARG A 6 25.90 -33.30 8.02
C ARG A 6 25.23 -31.95 8.33
N GLU A 7 25.98 -30.89 8.60
CA GLU A 7 25.41 -29.58 8.99
C GLU A 7 25.27 -28.57 7.83
N SER A 8 25.75 -28.87 6.63
CA SER A 8 25.79 -27.88 5.52
C SER A 8 24.56 -27.89 4.59
N GLN A 9 23.53 -28.69 4.90
CA GLN A 9 22.30 -28.74 4.10
C GLN A 9 21.06 -28.54 4.96
N GLN A 10 21.07 -27.51 5.80
CA GLN A 10 19.82 -26.84 6.13
C GLN A 10 19.40 -26.06 4.87
N GLN A 11 18.85 -26.79 3.89
CA GLN A 11 18.06 -26.22 2.82
C GLN A 11 17.08 -25.28 3.51
N ALA A 12 17.32 -23.97 3.40
CA ALA A 12 16.36 -22.98 3.83
C ALA A 12 15.06 -23.32 3.10
N GLU A 13 14.09 -23.88 3.83
CA GLU A 13 12.75 -24.07 3.31
C GLU A 13 12.34 -22.75 2.63
N PRO A 14 11.74 -22.79 1.43
CA PRO A 14 11.22 -21.58 0.81
C PRO A 14 10.27 -20.92 1.80
N ARG A 15 10.74 -19.86 2.48
CA ARG A 15 9.94 -19.17 3.49
C ARG A 15 8.69 -18.68 2.77
N ALA A 16 7.54 -19.22 3.18
CA ALA A 16 6.26 -18.89 2.55
C ALA A 16 6.08 -17.37 2.60
N LEU A 17 5.72 -16.78 1.46
CA LEU A 17 5.52 -15.34 1.39
C LEU A 17 4.43 -14.91 2.37
N PRO A 18 4.62 -13.78 3.07
CA PRO A 18 3.63 -13.26 3.99
C PRO A 18 2.32 -12.96 3.25
N PRO A 19 1.17 -12.99 3.96
CA PRO A 19 -0.11 -12.69 3.34
C PRO A 19 -0.12 -11.26 2.80
N PHE A 20 -0.78 -11.08 1.66
CA PHE A 20 -1.03 -9.75 1.10
C PHE A 20 -2.11 -9.02 1.90
N PRO A 21 -2.14 -7.68 1.78
CA PRO A 21 -3.15 -6.87 2.43
C PRO A 21 -4.57 -7.26 2.02
N ARG A 22 -5.46 -7.30 3.01
CA ARG A 22 -6.87 -7.71 2.84
C ARG A 22 -7.72 -6.55 2.29
N ILE A 23 -7.47 -6.16 1.05
CA ILE A 23 -8.03 -4.95 0.42
C ILE A 23 -9.57 -4.84 0.49
N TRP A 24 -10.30 -5.96 0.53
CA TRP A 24 -11.76 -5.96 0.66
C TRP A 24 -12.26 -5.27 1.94
N ILE A 25 -11.51 -5.37 3.05
CA ILE A 25 -11.85 -4.67 4.30
C ILE A 25 -11.80 -3.15 4.06
N GLY A 26 -10.81 -2.70 3.31
CA GLY A 26 -10.66 -1.31 2.94
C GLY A 26 -11.83 -0.78 2.12
N TYR A 27 -12.34 -1.58 1.18
CA TYR A 27 -13.56 -1.25 0.44
C TYR A 27 -14.78 -1.12 1.35
N LEU A 28 -14.96 -2.02 2.33
CA LEU A 28 -16.06 -1.92 3.28
C LEU A 28 -15.97 -0.65 4.13
N VAL A 29 -14.77 -0.31 4.60
CA VAL A 29 -14.52 0.91 5.37
C VAL A 29 -14.78 2.16 4.52
N GLY A 30 -14.30 2.19 3.28
CA GLY A 30 -14.52 3.30 2.35
C GLY A 30 -16.00 3.49 1.99
N LEU A 31 -16.71 2.40 1.67
CA LEU A 31 -18.13 2.44 1.38
C LEU A 31 -18.96 2.85 2.61
N GLY A 32 -18.62 2.33 3.78
CA GLY A 32 -19.24 2.73 5.05
C GLY A 32 -19.04 4.22 5.33
N THR A 33 -17.86 4.76 5.02
CA THR A 33 -17.55 6.19 5.15
C THR A 33 -18.39 7.03 4.17
N LEU A 34 -18.48 6.63 2.90
CA LEU A 34 -19.36 7.28 1.91
C LEU A 34 -20.83 7.32 2.36
N ILE A 35 -21.34 6.20 2.87
CA ILE A 35 -22.72 6.12 3.37
C ILE A 35 -22.89 7.03 4.59
N ALA A 36 -21.93 7.05 5.51
CA ALA A 36 -21.97 7.91 6.69
C ALA A 36 -21.92 9.40 6.32
N GLU A 37 -21.07 9.79 5.37
CA GLU A 37 -20.96 11.16 4.85
C GLU A 37 -22.27 11.59 4.17
N MET A 38 -22.85 10.73 3.33
CA MET A 38 -24.14 10.98 2.67
C MET A 38 -25.28 11.15 3.67
N ILE A 39 -25.37 10.29 4.70
CA ILE A 39 -26.37 10.42 5.77
C ILE A 39 -26.15 11.72 6.54
N ALA A 40 -24.89 12.05 6.87
CA ALA A 40 -24.54 13.26 7.59
C ALA A 40 -25.01 14.51 6.84
N VAL A 41 -24.67 14.63 5.55
CA VAL A 41 -25.07 15.77 4.71
C VAL A 41 -26.59 15.84 4.54
N THR A 42 -27.26 14.69 4.43
CA THR A 42 -28.74 14.64 4.30
C THR A 42 -29.44 15.10 5.58
N ARG A 43 -28.90 14.77 6.75
CA ARG A 43 -29.47 15.15 8.06
C ARG A 43 -29.07 16.56 8.50
N HIS A 44 -27.90 17.02 8.05
CA HIS A 44 -27.24 18.25 8.45
C HIS A 44 -26.68 18.95 7.20
N PRO A 45 -27.52 19.55 6.34
CA PRO A 45 -27.10 20.20 5.11
C PRO A 45 -26.13 21.38 5.33
N GLU A 46 -26.08 21.93 6.55
CA GLU A 46 -25.07 22.89 6.99
C GLU A 46 -23.63 22.35 6.88
N LEU A 47 -23.43 21.04 7.03
CA LEU A 47 -22.11 20.39 6.88
C LEU A 47 -21.55 20.50 5.46
N ALA A 48 -22.42 20.65 4.46
CA ALA A 48 -22.01 20.85 3.07
C ALA A 48 -21.69 22.31 2.74
N LYS A 49 -22.16 23.26 3.55
CA LYS A 49 -22.03 24.71 3.31
C LYS A 49 -20.87 25.32 4.08
N GLU A 50 -20.69 24.90 5.33
CA GLU A 50 -19.54 25.28 6.14
C GLU A 50 -18.82 24.00 6.56
N PRO A 51 -17.63 23.72 6.02
CA PRO A 51 -16.82 22.60 6.50
C PRO A 51 -16.46 22.91 7.96
N LEU A 52 -17.22 22.33 8.88
CA LEU A 52 -16.98 22.43 10.31
C LEU A 52 -15.53 22.04 10.59
N LEU A 53 -14.81 22.94 11.26
CA LEU A 53 -13.39 22.76 11.64
C LEU A 53 -13.17 21.46 12.41
N ILE A 54 -14.21 20.96 13.08
CA ILE A 54 -14.23 19.68 13.79
C ILE A 54 -15.37 18.82 13.22
N PRO A 55 -15.06 17.75 12.47
CA PRO A 55 -16.09 16.84 11.98
C PRO A 55 -16.78 16.12 13.16
N PRO A 56 -18.06 15.73 13.01
CA PRO A 56 -18.74 14.87 13.97
C PRO A 56 -17.90 13.63 14.33
N LEU A 57 -17.94 13.22 15.61
CA LEU A 57 -17.07 12.16 16.14
C LEU A 57 -17.12 10.86 15.32
N TYR A 58 -18.29 10.48 14.82
CA TYR A 58 -18.43 9.25 14.01
C TYR A 58 -17.73 9.37 12.65
N LEU A 59 -17.77 10.54 12.00
CA LEU A 59 -17.01 10.79 10.77
C LEU A 59 -15.52 10.82 11.07
N PHE A 60 -15.10 11.51 12.13
CA PHE A 60 -13.71 11.49 12.58
C PHE A 60 -13.20 10.07 12.79
N LEU A 61 -13.98 9.23 13.50
CA LEU A 61 -13.60 7.85 13.79
C LEU A 61 -13.53 6.98 12.53
N ALA A 62 -14.49 7.10 11.61
CA ALA A 62 -14.46 6.40 10.33
C ALA A 62 -13.21 6.75 9.51
N ASN A 63 -12.84 8.03 9.49
CA ASN A 63 -11.64 8.52 8.81
C ASN A 63 -10.36 8.06 9.48
N PHE A 64 -10.34 8.06 10.81
CA PHE A 64 -9.20 7.57 11.59
C PHE A 64 -8.97 6.08 11.33
N ILE A 65 -10.02 5.26 11.39
CA ILE A 65 -9.96 3.82 11.09
C ILE A 65 -9.49 3.60 9.64
N SER A 66 -10.02 4.38 8.70
CA SER A 66 -9.60 4.36 7.30
C SER A 66 -8.11 4.61 7.13
N LEU A 67 -7.59 5.68 7.74
CA LEU A 67 -6.18 6.03 7.69
C LEU A 67 -5.31 4.95 8.34
N VAL A 68 -5.67 4.48 9.54
CA VAL A 68 -4.94 3.40 10.21
C VAL A 68 -4.90 2.15 9.35
N TYR A 69 -6.02 1.77 8.73
CA TYR A 69 -6.08 0.59 7.88
C TYR A 69 -5.25 0.74 6.60
N TRP A 70 -5.21 1.95 6.02
CA TRP A 70 -4.28 2.27 4.93
C TRP A 70 -2.82 2.09 5.34
N LEU A 71 -2.43 2.55 6.53
CA LEU A 71 -1.06 2.38 7.05
C LEU A 71 -0.71 0.90 7.28
N VAL A 72 -1.65 0.09 7.76
CA VAL A 72 -1.48 -1.37 7.86
C VAL A 72 -1.23 -1.98 6.48
N CYS A 73 -1.99 -1.58 5.45
CA CYS A 73 -1.77 -2.07 4.10
C CYS A 73 -0.39 -1.68 3.56
N VAL A 74 0.05 -0.44 3.79
CA VAL A 74 1.40 0.02 3.43
C VAL A 74 2.46 -0.84 4.12
N TYR A 75 2.30 -1.10 5.43
CA TYR A 75 3.20 -1.97 6.18
C TYR A 75 3.28 -3.37 5.54
N GLU A 76 2.14 -3.99 5.24
CA GLU A 76 2.09 -5.33 4.64
C GLU A 76 2.75 -5.38 3.25
N TYR A 77 2.59 -4.35 2.41
CA TYR A 77 3.32 -4.26 1.14
C TYR A 77 4.83 -4.27 1.33
N HIS A 78 5.32 -3.51 2.31
CA HIS A 78 6.76 -3.41 2.56
C HIS A 78 7.31 -4.69 3.21
N VAL A 79 6.50 -5.41 4.00
CA VAL A 79 6.83 -6.76 4.48
C VAL A 79 6.96 -7.74 3.31
N VAL A 80 6.01 -7.75 2.37
CA VAL A 80 6.08 -8.59 1.16
C VAL A 80 7.33 -8.28 0.34
N LEU A 81 7.66 -6.99 0.13
CA LEU A 81 8.85 -6.59 -0.61
C LEU A 81 10.16 -6.98 0.11
N ALA A 82 10.21 -6.86 1.44
CA ALA A 82 11.37 -7.27 2.22
C ALA A 82 11.65 -8.77 2.10
N GLU A 83 10.63 -9.61 2.25
CA GLU A 83 10.75 -11.06 2.10
C GLU A 83 11.04 -11.46 0.64
N ALA A 84 10.36 -10.84 -0.33
CA ALA A 84 10.55 -11.15 -1.76
C ALA A 84 11.92 -10.74 -2.31
N THR A 85 12.67 -9.92 -1.58
CA THR A 85 14.05 -9.53 -1.92
C THR A 85 15.09 -10.14 -0.99
N ALA A 86 14.71 -11.14 -0.19
CA ALA A 86 15.59 -11.79 0.79
C ALA A 86 16.31 -10.77 1.72
N GLY A 87 15.61 -9.69 2.09
CA GLY A 87 16.14 -8.64 2.97
C GLY A 87 16.94 -7.54 2.28
N ALA A 88 17.15 -7.59 0.95
CA ALA A 88 17.85 -6.55 0.21
C ALA A 88 17.01 -5.27 0.01
N TYR A 89 15.73 -5.28 0.34
CA TYR A 89 14.87 -4.10 0.35
C TYR A 89 15.31 -3.08 1.42
N PRO A 90 15.67 -1.84 1.05
CA PRO A 90 16.31 -0.91 1.97
C PRO A 90 15.36 -0.28 3.01
N ILE A 91 14.04 -0.43 2.83
CA ILE A 91 13.04 0.29 3.62
C ILE A 91 12.37 -0.65 4.60
N LYS A 92 12.58 -0.39 5.90
CA LYS A 92 11.91 -1.15 6.96
C LYS A 92 10.39 -0.93 6.90
N PRO A 93 9.55 -1.99 6.99
CA PRO A 93 8.10 -1.86 6.85
C PRO A 93 7.43 -0.88 7.82
N LEU A 94 7.85 -0.90 9.09
CA LEU A 94 7.35 0.06 10.09
C LEU A 94 7.69 1.51 9.74
N ARG A 95 8.90 1.73 9.22
CA ARG A 95 9.36 3.06 8.79
C ARG A 95 8.54 3.56 7.60
N ALA A 96 8.20 2.68 6.67
CA ALA A 96 7.36 3.00 5.51
C ALA A 96 5.94 3.44 5.89
N ALA A 97 5.33 2.81 6.89
CA ALA A 97 4.06 3.28 7.43
C ALA A 97 4.22 4.66 8.10
N TRP A 98 5.24 4.82 8.95
CA TRP A 98 5.49 6.06 9.68
C TRP A 98 5.74 7.28 8.79
N PHE A 99 6.38 7.08 7.63
CA PHE A 99 6.64 8.14 6.66
C PHE A 99 5.39 8.86 6.16
N HIS A 100 4.20 8.23 6.18
CA HIS A 100 2.94 8.87 5.84
C HIS A 100 2.48 9.91 6.88
N LEU A 101 2.98 9.83 8.12
CA LEU A 101 2.61 10.74 9.21
C LEU A 101 3.44 12.03 9.23
N ILE A 102 4.47 12.12 8.38
CA ILE A 102 5.29 13.32 8.24
C ILE A 102 4.60 14.23 7.19
N PRO A 103 4.17 15.47 7.50
CA PRO A 103 3.27 16.22 6.62
C PRO A 103 3.77 16.40 5.17
N ILE A 104 4.98 16.92 5.00
CA ILE A 104 5.55 17.19 3.66
C ILE A 104 6.14 15.91 3.05
N TYR A 105 6.89 15.16 3.86
CA TYR A 105 7.54 13.94 3.39
C TYR A 105 6.52 12.85 3.04
N GLY A 106 5.38 12.78 3.73
CA GLY A 106 4.29 11.84 3.50
C GLY A 106 3.64 12.02 2.13
N LEU A 107 3.48 13.26 1.67
CA LEU A 107 2.99 13.55 0.32
C LEU A 107 3.98 13.10 -0.76
N TYR A 108 5.28 13.36 -0.58
CA TYR A 108 6.30 12.80 -1.46
C TYR A 108 6.28 11.26 -1.43
N TRP A 109 6.18 10.70 -0.22
CA TRP A 109 6.25 9.28 0.03
C TRP A 109 5.10 8.51 -0.62
N VAL A 110 3.86 9.03 -0.51
CA VAL A 110 2.66 8.39 -1.10
C VAL A 110 2.75 8.25 -2.63
N PHE A 111 3.52 9.14 -3.28
CA PHE A 111 3.87 9.02 -4.70
C PHE A 111 5.06 8.09 -4.95
N LYS A 112 6.11 8.18 -4.12
CA LYS A 112 7.39 7.49 -4.32
C LYS A 112 7.27 5.98 -4.15
N TRP A 113 6.68 5.50 -3.05
CA TRP A 113 6.71 4.07 -2.74
C TRP A 113 5.95 3.20 -3.76
N PRO A 114 4.78 3.60 -4.33
CA PRO A 114 4.11 2.83 -5.36
C PRO A 114 4.87 2.83 -6.69
N ARG A 115 5.57 3.92 -7.00
CA ARG A 115 6.46 4.03 -8.16
C ARG A 115 7.62 3.03 -8.05
N ASP A 116 8.25 2.94 -6.88
CA ASP A 116 9.33 1.99 -6.62
C ASP A 116 8.84 0.53 -6.67
N LEU A 117 7.65 0.27 -6.12
CA LEU A 117 7.00 -1.04 -6.24
C LEU A 117 6.74 -1.40 -7.71
N ALA A 118 6.25 -0.46 -8.53
CA ALA A 118 6.02 -0.70 -9.95
C ALA A 118 7.33 -0.99 -10.72
N ARG A 119 8.43 -0.32 -10.37
CA ARG A 119 9.75 -0.64 -10.94
C ARG A 119 10.19 -2.06 -10.55
N TYR A 120 10.00 -2.44 -9.29
CA TYR A 120 10.29 -3.79 -8.84
C TYR A 120 9.47 -4.83 -9.60
N VAL A 121 8.15 -4.65 -9.71
CA VAL A 121 7.25 -5.52 -10.47
C VAL A 121 7.73 -5.67 -11.92
N ASN A 122 8.05 -4.56 -12.58
CA ASN A 122 8.54 -4.60 -13.96
C ASN A 122 9.89 -5.29 -14.09
N SER A 123 10.79 -5.14 -13.12
CA SER A 123 12.11 -5.82 -13.15
C SER A 123 12.01 -7.35 -13.06
N ARG A 124 10.88 -7.86 -12.58
CA ARG A 124 10.60 -9.30 -12.46
C ARG A 124 9.99 -9.92 -13.71
N LEU A 125 9.48 -9.11 -14.63
CA LEU A 125 8.72 -9.54 -15.80
C LEU A 125 9.51 -9.27 -17.09
N GLU A 126 9.29 -10.08 -18.13
CA GLU A 126 9.93 -9.89 -19.44
C GLU A 126 9.43 -8.62 -20.14
N ALA A 127 8.17 -8.26 -19.93
CA ALA A 127 7.55 -7.04 -20.46
C ALA A 127 6.99 -6.17 -19.31
N PRO A 128 7.13 -4.83 -19.39
CA PRO A 128 6.68 -3.93 -18.34
C PRO A 128 5.14 -3.94 -18.22
N LEU A 129 4.63 -4.39 -17.08
CA LEU A 129 3.21 -4.44 -16.77
C LEU A 129 2.67 -3.09 -16.28
N MET A 130 3.51 -2.33 -15.59
CA MET A 130 3.15 -1.08 -14.92
C MET A 130 3.92 0.10 -15.52
N ARG A 131 3.37 1.31 -15.44
CA ARG A 131 4.11 2.55 -15.74
C ARG A 131 4.41 3.25 -14.41
N PRO A 132 5.68 3.24 -13.91
CA PRO A 132 5.99 3.67 -12.55
C PRO A 132 5.45 5.05 -12.19
N ASP A 133 5.61 6.04 -13.08
CA ASP A 133 5.14 7.40 -12.81
C ASP A 133 3.61 7.49 -12.77
N ARG A 134 2.90 6.76 -13.65
CA ARG A 134 1.43 6.72 -13.62
C ARG A 134 0.92 6.01 -12.37
N THR A 135 1.59 4.95 -11.94
CA THR A 135 1.24 4.22 -10.71
C THR A 135 1.41 5.10 -9.48
N GLY A 136 2.55 5.79 -9.36
CA GLY A 136 2.77 6.77 -8.29
C GLY A 136 1.72 7.87 -8.31
N SER A 137 1.46 8.48 -9.47
CA SER A 137 0.47 9.55 -9.61
C SER A 137 -0.94 9.08 -9.28
N ALA A 138 -1.33 7.86 -9.67
CA ALA A 138 -2.66 7.32 -9.36
C ALA A 138 -2.90 7.20 -7.86
N VAL A 139 -1.92 6.67 -7.11
CA VAL A 139 -2.02 6.57 -5.63
C VAL A 139 -1.98 7.96 -5.00
N PHE A 140 -1.13 8.86 -5.51
CA PHE A 140 -1.07 10.25 -5.03
C PHE A 140 -2.39 10.99 -5.22
N ILE A 141 -3.01 10.89 -6.40
CA ILE A 141 -4.32 11.51 -6.68
C ILE A 141 -5.39 10.92 -5.76
N ALA A 142 -5.42 9.60 -5.57
CA ALA A 142 -6.35 8.97 -4.65
C ALA A 142 -6.17 9.47 -3.21
N PHE A 143 -4.92 9.64 -2.76
CA PHE A 143 -4.60 10.20 -1.45
C PHE A 143 -4.98 11.69 -1.35
N ALA A 144 -4.78 12.47 -2.41
CA ALA A 144 -5.20 13.86 -2.46
C ALA A 144 -6.73 13.98 -2.36
N VAL A 145 -7.48 13.15 -3.10
CA VAL A 145 -8.95 13.10 -3.00
C VAL A 145 -9.37 12.79 -1.56
N PHE A 146 -8.71 11.83 -0.90
CA PHE A 146 -8.95 11.50 0.51
C PHE A 146 -8.69 12.67 1.46
N LEU A 147 -7.66 13.48 1.21
CA LEU A 147 -7.31 14.60 2.09
C LEU A 147 -8.20 15.83 1.89
N VAL A 148 -8.57 16.16 0.64
CA VAL A 148 -9.11 17.49 0.31
C VAL A 148 -10.49 17.50 -0.35
N LEU A 149 -10.97 16.40 -0.94
CA LEU A 149 -12.25 16.37 -1.65
C LEU A 149 -13.31 15.62 -0.85
N ASP A 150 -13.16 14.31 -0.75
CA ASP A 150 -14.15 13.42 -0.18
C ASP A 150 -13.44 12.19 0.38
N ARG A 151 -13.65 11.92 1.66
CA ARG A 151 -12.84 10.94 2.39
C ARG A 151 -13.28 9.53 1.99
N GLY A 152 -14.58 9.27 1.90
CA GLY A 152 -15.08 7.98 1.46
C GLY A 152 -14.62 7.62 0.04
N LEU A 153 -14.76 8.54 -0.92
CA LEU A 153 -14.33 8.38 -2.30
C LEU A 153 -12.82 8.19 -2.38
N GLY A 154 -12.06 9.02 -1.67
CA GLY A 154 -10.61 8.91 -1.59
C GLY A 154 -10.17 7.53 -1.10
N MET A 155 -10.80 7.00 -0.06
CA MET A 155 -10.52 5.64 0.44
C MET A 155 -10.85 4.56 -0.60
N VAL A 156 -12.00 4.65 -1.28
CA VAL A 156 -12.35 3.70 -2.35
C VAL A 156 -11.32 3.73 -3.48
N LEU A 157 -10.84 4.92 -3.87
CA LEU A 157 -9.80 5.08 -4.88
C LEU A 157 -8.46 4.52 -4.40
N LEU A 158 -8.07 4.76 -3.15
CA LEU A 158 -6.84 4.23 -2.55
C LEU A 158 -6.83 2.70 -2.55
N PHE A 159 -7.94 2.07 -2.13
CA PHE A 159 -8.06 0.61 -2.14
C PHE A 159 -8.22 0.03 -3.55
N SER A 160 -8.72 0.80 -4.51
CA SER A 160 -8.70 0.41 -5.92
C SER A 160 -7.28 0.40 -6.48
N ALA A 161 -6.49 1.44 -6.18
CA ALA A 161 -5.07 1.46 -6.52
C ALA A 161 -4.33 0.30 -5.82
N ALA A 162 -4.58 0.06 -4.53
CA ALA A 162 -3.99 -1.06 -3.81
C ALA A 162 -4.41 -2.42 -4.41
N SER A 163 -5.66 -2.62 -4.82
CA SER A 163 -6.08 -3.86 -5.50
C SER A 163 -5.28 -4.10 -6.78
N TYR A 164 -5.07 -3.05 -7.57
CA TYR A 164 -4.23 -3.11 -8.77
C TYR A 164 -2.77 -3.45 -8.43
N LEU A 165 -2.17 -2.77 -7.45
CA LEU A 165 -0.81 -3.03 -6.98
C LEU A 165 -0.64 -4.48 -6.51
N SER A 166 -1.55 -4.97 -5.67
CA SER A 166 -1.56 -6.33 -5.16
C SER A 166 -1.65 -7.37 -6.28
N ARG A 167 -2.49 -7.15 -7.29
CA ARG A 167 -2.62 -8.06 -8.43
C ARG A 167 -1.33 -8.12 -9.25
N CYS A 168 -0.75 -6.97 -9.58
CA CYS A 168 0.50 -6.89 -10.33
C CYS A 168 1.68 -7.49 -9.56
N LEU A 169 1.77 -7.22 -8.25
CA LEU A 169 2.82 -7.78 -7.39
C LEU A 169 2.66 -9.30 -7.25
N ARG A 170 1.45 -9.83 -7.01
CA ARG A 170 1.20 -11.28 -7.02
C ARG A 170 1.66 -11.95 -8.31
N HIS A 171 1.36 -11.32 -9.46
CA HIS A 171 1.79 -11.83 -10.75
C HIS A 171 3.32 -11.86 -10.90
N ALA A 172 4.01 -10.79 -10.51
CA ALA A 172 5.47 -10.71 -10.54
C ALA A 172 6.19 -11.67 -9.57
N LEU A 173 5.56 -12.00 -8.44
CA LEU A 173 6.09 -12.98 -7.48
C LEU A 173 5.87 -14.42 -7.96
N ALA A 174 4.79 -14.68 -8.70
CA ALA A 174 4.54 -15.99 -9.32
C ALA A 174 5.43 -16.25 -10.55
N ALA A 175 5.86 -15.19 -11.24
CA ALA A 175 6.78 -15.29 -12.36
C ALA A 175 8.20 -15.70 -11.88
N ARG A 176 8.83 -16.61 -12.63
CA ARG A 176 10.28 -16.85 -12.48
C ARG A 176 11.02 -15.55 -12.80
N PRO A 177 12.04 -15.16 -12.01
CA PRO A 177 12.76 -13.92 -12.27
C PRO A 177 13.39 -13.96 -13.68
N ALA A 178 13.06 -12.98 -14.51
CA ALA A 178 13.63 -12.85 -15.86
C ALA A 178 15.15 -12.58 -15.85
N SER A 179 15.74 -12.20 -14.71
CA SER A 179 17.19 -12.00 -14.58
C SER A 179 17.70 -12.36 -13.18
N PRO A 180 18.80 -13.13 -13.05
CA PRO A 180 19.46 -13.35 -11.77
C PRO A 180 20.28 -12.10 -11.41
N ALA A 181 19.96 -11.47 -10.28
CA ALA A 181 20.78 -10.47 -9.60
C ALA A 181 21.19 -9.23 -10.43
N GLY A 182 20.20 -8.49 -10.95
CA GLY A 182 20.39 -7.06 -11.26
C GLY A 182 20.23 -6.19 -10.01
N GLN A 183 20.92 -5.05 -9.96
CA GLN A 183 20.77 -4.04 -8.91
C GLN A 183 19.29 -3.68 -8.73
N LEU A 184 18.77 -3.83 -7.51
CA LEU A 184 17.35 -3.59 -7.24
C LEU A 184 16.99 -2.12 -7.55
N PRO A 185 15.84 -1.84 -8.18
CA PRO A 185 15.50 -0.51 -8.69
C PRO A 185 15.04 0.47 -7.59
N PHE A 186 15.48 0.27 -6.34
CA PHE A 186 15.14 1.07 -5.18
C PHE A 186 16.11 2.24 -4.93
N SER A 187 16.91 2.61 -5.95
CA SER A 187 17.86 3.73 -5.91
C SER A 187 17.18 5.07 -6.14
#